data_AF-A0A2V9CHG5-F1
#
_entry.id   AF-A0A2V9CHG5-F1
#
_cell.length_a   1.000
_cell.length_b   1.000
_cell.length_c   1.000
_cell.angle_alpha   90.00
_cell.angle_beta   90.00
_cell.angle_gamma   90.00
#
_symmetry.space_group_name_H-M   'P 1'
#
loop_
_entity.id
_entity.type
_entity.pdbx_description
1 polymer ?
#
loop_
_entity_poly.entity_id
_entity_poly.type
_entity_poly.pdbx_seq_one_letter_code
_entity_poly.pdbx_strand_id
1 'polypeptide(L)'
;MTASAAPPSTATGQKKPEEPTAAPVDINKEWRRLIWACIWGYLGVNFLMFLRFFFPRALYEPNTIVNIGFPSSFQLGVNQQFLQSNRIWVVVEPGRLFVIFARCTHLGCMPDWLQQEDMFHCPCHGSE
;
A
#
# COMPACT_ATOMS: atom_id res chain seq x y z
N MET A 1 -36.90 85.06 -42.41
CA MET A 1 -38.02 84.46 -43.18
C MET A 1 -37.38 83.79 -44.37
N THR A 2 -37.31 82.49 -44.60
CA THR A 2 -38.04 81.26 -44.19
C THR A 2 -37.13 80.10 -44.67
N ALA A 3 -36.70 79.18 -43.81
CA ALA A 3 -37.26 77.83 -43.61
C ALA A 3 -37.27 76.88 -44.84
N SER A 4 -36.50 75.78 -44.69
CA SER A 4 -36.77 74.37 -45.05
C SER A 4 -36.80 73.90 -46.51
N ALA A 5 -35.92 72.94 -46.85
CA ALA A 5 -36.29 71.53 -47.16
C ALA A 5 -35.03 70.71 -47.54
N ALA A 6 -34.91 69.50 -46.99
CA ALA A 6 -33.86 68.51 -47.28
C ALA A 6 -34.27 67.53 -48.41
N PRO A 7 -33.32 66.99 -49.20
CA PRO A 7 -33.56 65.82 -50.06
C PRO A 7 -32.58 64.65 -49.72
N PRO A 8 -32.72 63.43 -50.28
CA PRO A 8 -32.86 62.19 -49.51
C PRO A 8 -31.59 61.32 -49.45
N SER A 9 -31.60 60.38 -48.49
CA SER A 9 -30.58 59.37 -48.26
C SER A 9 -30.38 58.44 -49.45
N THR A 10 -29.15 58.33 -49.95
CA THR A 10 -28.69 57.17 -50.71
C THR A 10 -27.93 56.25 -49.78
N ALA A 11 -28.48 55.05 -49.58
CA ALA A 11 -27.93 54.02 -48.72
C ALA A 11 -26.71 53.38 -49.40
N THR A 12 -25.51 53.71 -48.89
CA THR A 12 -24.27 53.01 -49.23
C THR A 12 -24.31 51.62 -48.61
N GLY A 13 -24.33 50.58 -49.45
CA GLY A 13 -24.28 49.19 -49.01
C GLY A 13 -23.02 48.91 -48.20
N GLN A 14 -23.20 48.70 -46.89
CA GLN A 14 -22.16 48.21 -46.00
C GLN A 14 -21.98 46.70 -46.23
N LYS A 15 -20.83 46.30 -46.76
CA LYS A 15 -20.36 44.91 -46.67
C LYS A 15 -20.21 44.57 -45.18
N LYS A 16 -20.87 43.49 -44.77
CA LYS A 16 -20.67 42.85 -43.46
C LYS A 16 -19.16 42.61 -43.26
N PRO A 17 -18.56 43.01 -42.12
CA PRO A 17 -17.15 42.73 -41.85
C PRO A 17 -16.94 41.22 -41.82
N GLU A 18 -15.99 40.75 -42.62
CA GLU A 18 -15.44 39.40 -42.53
C GLU A 18 -14.77 39.28 -41.15
N GLU A 19 -15.24 38.33 -40.35
CA GLU A 19 -14.69 38.01 -39.03
C GLU A 19 -13.19 37.70 -39.20
N PRO A 20 -12.27 38.32 -38.43
CA PRO A 20 -10.86 38.03 -38.58
C PRO A 20 -10.69 36.56 -38.18
N THR A 21 -10.46 35.71 -39.19
CA THR A 21 -10.13 34.31 -38.96
C THR A 21 -8.88 34.33 -38.10
N ALA A 22 -9.03 33.98 -36.81
CA ALA A 22 -7.98 34.12 -35.82
C ALA A 22 -6.70 33.51 -36.39
N ALA A 23 -5.67 34.35 -36.58
CA ALA A 23 -4.38 33.89 -37.07
C ALA A 23 -3.95 32.68 -36.21
N PRO A 24 -3.47 31.59 -36.82
CA PRO A 24 -3.09 30.43 -36.05
C PRO A 24 -2.02 30.86 -35.05
N VAL A 25 -2.36 30.80 -33.76
CA VAL A 25 -1.40 31.07 -32.69
C VAL A 25 -0.21 30.16 -32.93
N ASP A 26 0.99 30.73 -33.05
CA ASP A 26 2.20 29.94 -33.23
C ASP A 26 2.52 29.24 -31.90
N ILE A 27 1.92 28.07 -31.72
CA ILE A 27 2.09 27.29 -30.51
C ILE A 27 3.51 26.74 -30.50
N ASN A 28 4.31 27.18 -29.54
CA ASN A 28 5.68 26.71 -29.38
C ASN A 28 5.70 25.21 -29.02
N LYS A 29 5.88 24.37 -30.04
CA LYS A 29 5.81 22.90 -29.93
C LYS A 29 6.89 22.32 -29.04
N GLU A 30 8.05 22.97 -28.93
CA GLU A 30 9.17 22.53 -28.10
C GLU A 30 8.85 22.67 -26.60
N TRP A 31 8.31 23.82 -26.20
CA TRP A 31 7.88 24.05 -24.82
C TRP A 31 6.73 23.12 -24.43
N ARG A 32 5.80 22.86 -25.34
CA ARG A 32 4.70 21.92 -25.09
C ARG A 32 5.22 20.49 -24.90
N ARG A 33 6.23 20.05 -25.68
CA ARG A 33 6.89 18.75 -25.49
C ARG A 33 7.59 18.66 -24.14
N LEU A 34 8.30 19.72 -23.73
CA LEU A 34 8.95 19.77 -22.42
C LEU A 34 7.94 19.66 -21.27
N ILE A 35 6.84 20.42 -21.33
CA ILE A 35 5.78 20.38 -20.31
C ILE A 35 5.17 18.96 -20.21
N TRP A 36 4.84 18.35 -21.34
CA TRP A 36 4.31 16.97 -21.33
C TRP A 36 5.33 15.96 -20.81
N ALA A 37 6.62 16.11 -21.11
CA ALA A 37 7.66 15.26 -20.56
C ALA A 37 7.77 15.38 -19.03
N CYS A 38 7.68 16.59 -18.47
CA CYS A 38 7.67 16.81 -17.03
C CYS A 38 6.43 16.21 -16.36
N ILE A 39 5.25 16.34 -16.97
CA ILE A 39 4.00 15.75 -16.46
C ILE A 39 4.11 14.22 -16.43
N TRP A 40 4.51 13.60 -17.53
CA TRP A 40 4.68 12.15 -17.60
C TRP A 40 5.79 11.64 -16.67
N GLY A 41 6.88 12.38 -16.53
CA GLY A 41 7.94 12.07 -15.56
C GLY A 41 7.44 12.11 -14.12
N TYR A 42 6.70 13.15 -13.74
CA TYR A 42 6.10 13.27 -12.42
C TYR A 42 5.11 12.13 -12.13
N LEU A 43 4.21 11.84 -13.07
CA LEU A 43 3.24 10.75 -12.93
C LEU A 43 3.94 9.38 -12.87
N GLY A 44 4.98 9.17 -13.69
CA GLY A 44 5.77 7.94 -13.69
C GLY A 44 6.48 7.69 -12.36
N VAL A 45 7.13 8.71 -11.79
CA VAL A 45 7.79 8.61 -10.48
C VAL A 45 6.76 8.31 -9.38
N ASN A 46 5.62 9.02 -9.37
CA ASN A 46 4.57 8.78 -8.38
C ASN A 46 3.98 7.36 -8.51
N PHE A 47 3.77 6.88 -9.73
CA PHE A 47 3.29 5.52 -9.97
C PHE A 47 4.30 4.46 -9.51
N LEU A 48 5.60 4.66 -9.74
CA LEU A 48 6.64 3.75 -9.24
C LEU A 48 6.70 3.74 -7.70
N MET A 49 6.53 4.89 -7.05
CA MET A 49 6.43 4.95 -5.58
C MET A 49 5.17 4.26 -5.06
N PHE A 50 4.05 4.37 -5.77
CA PHE A 50 2.84 3.61 -5.49
C PHE A 50 3.06 2.10 -5.65
N LEU A 51 3.75 1.65 -6.69
CA LEU A 51 4.09 0.24 -6.85
C LEU A 51 5.02 -0.27 -5.73
N ARG A 52 5.98 0.55 -5.29
CA ARG A 52 6.86 0.24 -4.16
C ARG A 52 6.11 -0.04 -2.85
N PHE A 53 4.88 0.46 -2.68
CA PHE A 53 4.04 0.15 -1.51
C PHE A 53 3.66 -1.34 -1.44
N PHE A 54 3.46 -2.00 -2.58
CA PHE A 54 3.07 -3.41 -2.62
C PHE A 54 4.23 -4.37 -2.36
N PHE A 55 5.48 -3.88 -2.44
CA PHE A 55 6.64 -4.69 -2.13
C PHE A 55 6.94 -4.58 -0.62
N PRO A 56 6.96 -5.72 0.10
CA PRO A 56 7.26 -5.71 1.52
C PRO A 56 8.68 -5.16 1.73
N ARG A 57 8.82 -4.21 2.64
CA ARG A 57 10.14 -3.74 3.09
C ARG A 57 10.64 -4.71 4.16
N ALA A 58 11.94 -4.93 4.23
CA ALA A 58 12.53 -5.62 5.36
C ALA A 58 12.27 -4.77 6.63
N LEU A 59 11.27 -5.15 7.41
CA LEU A 59 11.18 -4.73 8.80
C LEU A 59 12.19 -5.59 9.57
N TYR A 60 12.98 -4.97 10.43
CA TYR A 60 13.86 -5.69 11.33
C TYR A 60 12.97 -6.42 12.35
N GLU A 61 12.77 -7.72 12.12
CA GLU A 61 12.18 -8.62 13.09
C GLU A 61 13.13 -8.71 14.30
N PRO A 62 12.60 -8.83 15.54
CA PRO A 62 13.43 -9.17 16.69
C PRO A 62 14.27 -10.43 16.43
N ASN A 63 15.42 -10.53 17.11
CA ASN A 63 16.39 -11.60 16.90
C ASN A 63 15.73 -12.98 16.99
N THR A 64 15.86 -13.79 15.94
CA THR A 64 15.29 -15.15 15.86
C THR A 64 16.04 -16.15 16.73
N ILE A 65 17.19 -15.75 17.31
CA ILE A 65 18.01 -16.56 18.21
C ILE A 65 17.82 -16.01 19.62
N VAL A 66 17.21 -16.81 20.49
CA VAL A 66 16.95 -16.44 21.88
C VAL A 66 17.50 -17.50 22.82
N ASN A 67 18.15 -17.05 23.89
CA ASN A 67 18.64 -17.91 24.96
C ASN A 67 17.50 -18.19 25.95
N ILE A 68 17.09 -19.45 26.01
CA ILE A 68 15.92 -19.90 26.79
C ILE A 68 16.36 -20.38 28.20
N GLY A 69 17.65 -20.65 28.40
CA GLY A 69 18.22 -21.11 29.67
C GLY A 69 18.75 -22.54 29.60
N PHE A 70 18.97 -23.15 30.77
CA PHE A 70 19.49 -24.52 30.87
C PHE A 70 18.35 -25.55 30.80
N PRO A 71 18.57 -26.74 30.21
CA PRO A 71 17.55 -27.80 30.17
C PRO A 71 17.02 -28.21 31.56
N SER A 72 17.84 -28.09 32.61
CA SER A 72 17.49 -28.46 33.98
C SER A 72 16.56 -27.48 34.69
N SER A 73 16.33 -26.27 34.15
CA SER A 73 15.40 -25.30 34.76
C SER A 73 13.94 -25.52 34.36
N PHE A 74 13.67 -26.44 33.43
CA PHE A 74 12.32 -26.73 32.96
C PHE A 74 11.70 -27.89 33.72
N GLN A 75 10.39 -27.78 33.98
CA GLN A 75 9.62 -28.85 34.61
C GLN A 75 9.27 -29.92 33.57
N LEU A 76 9.10 -31.16 34.03
CA LEU A 76 8.61 -32.25 33.19
C LEU A 76 7.22 -31.90 32.63
N GLY A 77 7.01 -32.09 31.34
CA GLY A 77 5.80 -31.71 30.62
C GLY A 77 5.97 -30.44 29.76
N VAL A 78 4.84 -29.80 29.43
CA VAL A 78 4.78 -28.66 28.50
C VAL A 78 4.90 -27.34 29.26
N ASN A 79 6.00 -26.62 29.04
CA ASN A 79 6.26 -25.31 29.64
C ASN A 79 5.78 -24.20 28.69
N GLN A 80 4.87 -23.33 29.16
CA GLN A 80 4.21 -22.28 28.35
C GLN A 80 4.79 -20.87 28.57
N GLN A 81 5.85 -20.74 29.36
CA GLN A 81 6.41 -19.42 29.74
C GLN A 81 6.93 -18.59 28.54
N PHE A 82 7.37 -19.22 27.45
CA PHE A 82 7.89 -18.55 26.24
C PHE A 82 6.85 -18.38 25.14
N LEU A 83 5.60 -18.74 25.43
CA LEU A 83 4.54 -18.79 24.45
C LEU A 83 4.18 -17.38 23.95
N GLN A 84 4.06 -16.39 24.84
CA GLN A 84 3.73 -15.00 24.47
C GLN A 84 4.93 -14.22 23.91
N SER A 85 6.15 -14.50 24.39
CA SER A 85 7.34 -13.75 23.99
C SER A 85 7.95 -14.25 22.68
N ASN A 86 7.97 -15.57 22.48
CA ASN A 86 8.70 -16.21 21.39
C ASN A 86 7.85 -17.15 20.55
N ARG A 87 6.57 -17.38 20.91
CA ARG A 87 5.68 -18.37 20.28
C ARG A 87 6.30 -19.77 20.27
N ILE A 88 6.84 -20.19 21.41
CA ILE A 88 7.52 -21.49 21.54
C ILE A 88 6.98 -22.23 22.77
N TRP A 89 6.81 -23.55 22.61
CA TRP A 89 6.65 -24.49 23.71
C TRP A 89 7.94 -25.27 23.95
N VAL A 90 8.26 -25.45 25.22
CA VAL A 90 9.36 -26.33 25.64
C VAL A 90 8.75 -27.54 26.32
N VAL A 91 8.86 -28.69 25.67
CA VAL A 91 8.33 -29.96 26.16
C VAL A 91 9.49 -30.78 26.70
N VAL A 92 9.40 -31.16 27.97
CA VAL A 92 10.42 -31.98 28.64
C VAL A 92 9.84 -33.34 28.93
N GLU A 93 10.44 -34.35 28.33
CA GLU A 93 10.16 -35.76 28.57
C GLU A 93 11.35 -36.42 29.29
N PRO A 94 11.20 -37.61 29.87
CA PRO A 94 12.31 -38.32 30.51
C PRO A 94 13.48 -38.53 29.54
N GLY A 95 14.56 -37.78 29.74
CA GLY A 95 15.78 -37.84 28.92
C GLY A 95 15.69 -37.15 27.55
N ARG A 96 14.62 -36.39 27.26
CA ARG A 96 14.43 -35.68 25.99
C ARG A 96 13.85 -34.29 26.20
N LEU A 97 14.26 -33.34 25.37
CA LEU A 97 13.73 -32.00 25.35
C LEU A 97 13.36 -31.63 23.91
N PHE A 98 12.12 -31.21 23.72
CA PHE A 98 11.60 -30.75 22.44
C PHE A 98 11.24 -29.28 22.52
N VAL A 99 11.50 -28.57 21.45
CA VAL A 99 11.15 -27.16 21.29
C VAL A 99 10.25 -27.07 20.07
N ILE A 100 9.00 -26.69 20.28
CA ILE A 100 7.98 -26.66 19.24
C ILE A 100 7.59 -25.21 18.99
N PHE A 101 7.57 -24.81 17.72
CA PHE A 101 7.09 -23.49 17.34
C PHE A 101 5.55 -23.48 17.34
N ALA A 102 4.96 -22.63 18.19
CA ALA A 102 3.52 -22.54 18.43
C ALA A 102 2.80 -21.78 17.31
N ARG A 103 2.94 -22.27 16.08
CA ARG A 103 2.29 -21.73 14.88
C ARG A 103 1.53 -22.85 14.18
N CYS A 104 0.21 -22.74 14.18
CA CYS A 104 -0.65 -23.61 13.41
C CYS A 104 -0.29 -23.52 11.92
N THR A 105 -0.09 -24.68 11.29
CA THR A 105 0.29 -24.79 9.87
C THR A 105 -0.82 -24.40 8.90
N HIS A 106 -2.08 -24.29 9.37
CA HIS A 106 -3.21 -23.86 8.55
C HIS A 106 -3.11 -22.38 8.17
N LEU A 107 -3.24 -21.49 9.17
CA LEU A 107 -3.30 -20.03 8.98
C LEU A 107 -2.38 -19.25 9.93
N GLY A 108 -1.56 -19.95 10.71
CA GLY A 108 -0.60 -19.33 11.64
C GLY A 108 -1.19 -18.87 12.97
N CYS A 109 -2.43 -19.29 13.30
CA CYS A 109 -2.97 -19.12 14.65
C CYS A 109 -2.05 -19.76 15.69
N MET A 110 -2.10 -19.23 16.90
CA MET A 110 -1.38 -19.75 18.04
C MET A 110 -2.27 -20.82 18.69
N PRO A 111 -1.88 -22.11 18.68
CA PRO A 111 -2.67 -23.13 19.35
C PRO A 111 -2.48 -23.00 20.87
N ASP A 112 -3.38 -23.59 21.63
CA ASP A 112 -3.34 -23.68 23.08
C ASP A 112 -3.06 -25.13 23.52
N TRP A 113 -2.37 -25.30 24.65
CA TRP A 113 -2.13 -26.62 25.22
C TRP A 113 -3.25 -27.00 26.19
N LEU A 114 -3.97 -28.08 25.89
CA LEU A 114 -5.03 -28.62 26.75
C LEU A 114 -4.48 -29.77 27.59
N GLN A 115 -4.18 -29.49 28.86
CA GLN A 115 -3.60 -30.48 29.78
C GLN A 115 -4.53 -31.66 30.10
N GLN A 116 -5.85 -31.50 29.90
CA GLN A 116 -6.83 -32.57 30.14
C GLN A 116 -6.81 -33.65 29.06
N GLU A 117 -6.39 -33.29 27.85
CA GLU A 117 -6.42 -34.15 26.68
C GLU A 117 -5.01 -34.49 26.18
N ASP A 118 -3.97 -33.87 26.77
CA ASP A 118 -2.58 -33.93 26.33
C ASP A 118 -2.42 -33.63 24.82
N MET A 119 -3.18 -32.64 24.33
CA MET A 119 -3.22 -32.24 22.92
C MET A 119 -3.10 -30.72 22.73
N PHE A 120 -2.64 -30.31 21.54
CA PHE A 120 -2.54 -28.90 21.13
C PHE A 120 -3.78 -28.50 20.32
N HIS A 121 -4.66 -27.69 20.90
CA HIS A 121 -5.90 -27.28 20.25
C HIS A 121 -5.77 -25.91 19.58
N CYS A 122 -6.12 -25.78 18.30
CA CYS A 122 -6.17 -24.50 17.61
C CYS A 122 -7.59 -23.93 17.57
N PRO A 123 -7.87 -22.81 18.26
CA PRO A 123 -9.22 -22.27 18.40
C PRO A 123 -9.82 -21.70 17.11
N CYS A 124 -9.02 -21.47 16.07
CA CYS A 124 -9.47 -20.83 14.85
C CYS A 124 -10.37 -21.75 13.99
N HIS A 125 -9.96 -23.00 13.80
CA HIS A 125 -10.65 -23.96 12.93
C HIS A 125 -10.63 -25.39 13.51
N GLY A 126 -10.24 -25.55 14.77
CA GLY A 126 -10.22 -26.84 15.46
C GLY A 126 -9.16 -27.80 14.92
N SER A 127 -7.99 -27.30 14.52
CA SER A 127 -6.87 -28.22 14.24
C SER A 127 -6.33 -28.77 15.55
N GLU A 128 -6.12 -30.08 15.60
CA GLU A 128 -5.51 -30.85 16.70
C GLU A 128 -4.16 -31.46 16.26
#